data_AF-X1T7I3-F1
#
_entry.id   AF-X1T7I3-F1
#
_cell.length_a   1.000
_cell.length_b   1.000
_cell.length_c   1.000
_cell.angle_alpha   90.00
_cell.angle_beta   90.00
_cell.angle_gamma   90.00
#
_symmetry.space_group_name_H-M   'P 1'
#
loop_
_entity.id
_entity.type
_entity.pdbx_description
1 polymer ?
#
loop_
_entity_poly.entity_id
_entity_poly.type
_entity_poly.pdbx_seq_one_letter_code
_entity_poly.pdbx_strand_id
1 'polypeptide(L)'
;AEDVRVILIKLADRLNNMRTLQFIPPHKRLKVARETLEIYVPIANRLGISKIQWELEDLSLRYLEPMEYNAVVSRIAKNRLEREKYVESINSKLLIHYSSLYFLYATHSAAIIFWLLTPG
;
A
#
# COMPACT_ATOMS: atom_id res chain seq x y z
N ALA A 1 21.33 -9.65 23.27
CA ALA A 1 20.18 -9.35 22.39
C ALA A 1 19.81 -7.85 22.44
N GLU A 2 20.78 -6.95 22.27
CA GLU A 2 20.58 -5.48 22.35
C GLU A 2 20.59 -4.77 20.99
N ASP A 3 21.12 -5.40 19.94
CA ASP A 3 21.43 -4.73 18.66
C ASP A 3 20.22 -4.36 17.79
N VAL A 4 19.18 -5.20 17.74
CA VAL A 4 18.08 -4.98 16.79
C VAL A 4 17.32 -3.69 17.09
N ARG A 5 17.13 -3.35 18.38
CA ARG A 5 16.46 -2.11 18.79
C ARG A 5 17.25 -0.87 18.37
N VAL A 6 18.57 -0.92 18.46
CA VAL A 6 19.46 0.17 18.02
C VAL A 6 19.33 0.39 16.51
N ILE A 7 19.32 -0.70 15.73
CA ILE A 7 19.13 -0.63 14.27
C ILE A 7 17.75 -0.07 13.91
N LEU A 8 16.69 -0.49 14.60
CA LEU A 8 15.33 0.02 14.40
C LEU A 8 15.25 1.53 14.64
N ILE A 9 15.84 2.01 15.73
CA ILE A 9 15.91 3.46 16.04
C ILE A 9 16.65 4.19 14.92
N LYS A 10 17.76 3.61 14.42
CA LYS A 10 18.54 4.24 13.35
C LYS A 10 17.82 4.26 12.00
N LEU A 11 17.05 3.23 11.68
CA LEU A 11 16.19 3.21 10.51
C LEU A 11 15.07 4.26 10.60
N ALA A 12 14.45 4.41 11.77
CA ALA A 12 13.43 5.42 12.01
C ALA A 12 13.98 6.85 11.88
N ASP A 13 15.15 7.11 12.48
CA ASP A 13 15.91 8.36 12.33
C ASP A 13 16.19 8.64 10.84
N ARG A 14 16.75 7.64 10.13
CA ARG A 14 17.07 7.79 8.71
C ARG A 14 15.82 8.07 7.86
N LEU A 15 14.70 7.39 8.13
CA LEU A 15 13.45 7.62 7.43
C LEU A 15 12.94 9.05 7.64
N ASN A 16 12.99 9.56 8.87
CA ASN A 16 12.64 10.94 9.16
C ASN A 16 13.55 11.95 8.42
N ASN A 17 14.85 11.66 8.37
CA ASN A 17 15.83 12.48 7.63
C ASN A 17 15.55 12.48 6.12
N MET A 18 15.15 11.34 5.55
CA MET A 18 14.77 11.25 4.13
C MET A 18 13.49 12.02 3.81
N ARG A 19 12.50 12.01 4.72
CA ARG A 19 11.26 12.79 4.56
C ARG A 19 11.49 14.30 4.55
N THR A 20 12.57 14.76 5.20
CA THR A 20 12.91 16.18 5.34
C THR A 20 14.16 16.58 4.55
N LEU A 21 14.62 15.72 3.63
CA LEU A 21 15.89 15.89 2.91
C LEU A 21 15.94 17.18 2.05
N GLN A 22 14.79 17.74 1.71
CA GLN A 22 14.69 19.02 1.00
C GLN A 22 15.34 20.20 1.74
N PHE A 23 15.47 20.16 3.07
CA PHE A 23 16.10 21.23 3.85
C PHE A 23 17.64 21.12 3.89
N ILE A 24 18.20 19.99 3.46
CA ILE A 24 19.64 19.78 3.38
C ILE A 24 20.20 20.43 2.10
N PRO A 25 21.46 20.93 2.06
CA PRO A 25 22.05 21.45 0.83
C PRO A 25 22.11 20.42 -0.31
N PRO A 26 21.89 20.81 -1.59
CA PRO A 26 21.78 19.89 -2.73
C PRO A 26 22.94 18.88 -2.85
N HIS A 27 24.18 19.33 -2.63
CA HIS A 27 25.37 18.48 -2.70
C HIS A 27 25.37 17.34 -1.67
N LYS A 28 24.73 17.53 -0.52
CA LYS A 28 24.58 16.50 0.52
C LYS A 28 23.38 15.58 0.27
N ARG A 29 22.31 16.07 -0.39
CA ARG A 29 21.10 15.28 -0.65
C ARG A 29 21.41 14.01 -1.43
N LEU A 30 22.18 14.12 -2.51
CA LEU A 30 22.55 12.97 -3.36
C LEU A 30 23.35 11.93 -2.58
N LYS A 31 24.29 12.37 -1.73
CA LYS A 31 25.08 11.48 -0.88
C LYS A 31 24.20 10.72 0.11
N VAL A 32 23.29 11.43 0.77
CA VAL A 32 22.39 10.83 1.77
C VAL A 32 21.39 9.87 1.11
N ALA A 33 20.84 10.22 -0.05
CA ALA A 33 19.94 9.35 -0.80
C ALA A 33 20.65 8.07 -1.27
N ARG A 34 21.90 8.18 -1.75
CA ARG A 34 22.70 7.02 -2.16
C ARG A 34 23.03 6.11 -0.96
N GLU A 35 23.50 6.69 0.14
CA GLU A 35 23.74 5.95 1.40
C GLU A 35 22.48 5.22 1.88
N THR A 36 21.32 5.88 1.78
CA THR A 36 20.02 5.29 2.15
C THR A 36 19.70 4.07 1.31
N LEU A 37 19.84 4.18 0.00
CA LEU A 37 19.53 3.09 -0.93
C LEU A 37 20.51 1.91 -0.80
N GLU A 38 21.81 2.18 -0.62
CA GLU A 38 22.85 1.15 -0.60
C GLU A 38 22.98 0.46 0.76
N ILE A 39 22.69 1.16 1.86
CA ILE A 39 22.93 0.65 3.22
C ILE A 39 21.61 0.38 3.94
N TYR A 40 20.75 1.38 4.06
CA TYR A 40 19.58 1.31 4.94
C TYR A 40 18.44 0.48 4.36
N VAL A 41 18.21 0.54 3.05
CA VAL A 41 17.19 -0.26 2.35
C VAL A 41 17.47 -1.77 2.50
N PRO A 42 18.69 -2.29 2.22
CA PRO A 42 19.01 -3.69 2.45
C PRO A 42 18.86 -4.13 3.91
N ILE A 43 19.18 -3.25 4.87
CA ILE A 43 18.98 -3.55 6.30
C ILE A 43 17.49 -3.68 6.63
N ALA A 44 16.65 -2.75 6.15
CA ALA A 44 15.20 -2.82 6.35
C ALA A 44 14.59 -4.10 5.73
N ASN A 45 15.07 -4.49 4.54
CA ASN A 45 14.68 -5.73 3.88
C ASN A 45 15.08 -6.96 4.69
N ARG A 46 16.33 -7.02 5.18
CA ARG A 46 16.83 -8.13 6.03
C ARG A 46 16.03 -8.29 7.33
N LEU A 47 15.49 -7.20 7.88
CA LEU A 47 14.64 -7.22 9.07
C LEU A 47 13.17 -7.52 8.76
N GLY A 48 12.79 -7.66 7.48
CA GLY A 48 11.42 -7.93 7.06
C GLY A 48 10.47 -6.74 7.20
N ILE A 49 10.99 -5.51 7.27
CA ILE A 49 10.17 -4.31 7.50
C ILE A 49 9.88 -3.62 6.16
N SER A 50 9.04 -4.24 5.35
CA SER A 50 8.76 -3.81 3.97
C SER A 50 8.24 -2.38 3.88
N LYS A 51 7.47 -1.91 4.87
CA LYS A 51 6.97 -0.52 4.89
C LYS A 51 8.09 0.51 4.94
N ILE A 52 9.10 0.31 5.80
CA ILE A 52 10.24 1.23 5.89
C ILE A 52 11.12 1.11 4.65
N GLN A 53 11.35 -0.13 4.19
CA GLN A 53 12.13 -0.39 2.98
C GLN A 53 11.57 0.38 1.79
N TRP A 54 10.30 0.18 1.44
CA TRP A 54 9.68 0.82 0.28
C TRP A 54 9.67 2.34 0.38
N GLU A 55 9.44 2.89 1.58
CA GLU A 55 9.43 4.33 1.76
C GLU A 55 10.84 4.93 1.61
N LEU A 56 11.88 4.26 2.13
CA LEU A 56 13.26 4.68 1.93
C LEU A 56 13.69 4.57 0.46
N GLU A 57 13.27 3.51 -0.25
CA GLU A 57 13.51 3.33 -1.68
C GLU A 57 12.88 4.46 -2.50
N ASP A 58 11.59 4.74 -2.30
CA ASP A 58 10.84 5.77 -3.04
C ASP A 58 11.45 7.17 -2.81
N LEU A 59 11.75 7.50 -1.55
CA LEU A 59 12.38 8.77 -1.20
C LEU A 59 13.80 8.88 -1.80
N SER A 60 14.58 7.80 -1.81
CA SER A 60 15.93 7.82 -2.38
C SER A 60 15.89 7.99 -3.91
N LEU A 61 15.01 7.27 -4.59
CA LEU A 61 14.86 7.33 -6.04
C LEU A 61 14.43 8.72 -6.50
N ARG A 62 13.53 9.39 -5.76
CA ARG A 62 13.12 10.77 -6.04
C ARG A 62 14.30 11.74 -6.15
N TYR A 63 15.38 11.55 -5.39
CA TYR A 63 16.55 12.42 -5.41
C TYR A 63 17.66 11.93 -6.35
N LEU A 64 17.82 10.61 -6.52
CA LEU A 64 18.87 10.03 -7.37
C LEU A 64 18.49 10.06 -8.86
N GLU A 65 17.23 9.77 -9.17
CA GLU A 65 16.70 9.53 -10.51
C GLU A 65 15.33 10.23 -10.68
N PRO A 66 15.30 11.58 -10.66
CA PRO A 66 14.06 12.33 -10.67
C PRO A 66 13.27 12.17 -11.97
N MET A 67 13.93 11.93 -13.11
CA MET A 67 13.27 11.76 -14.40
C MET A 67 12.52 10.43 -14.45
N GLU A 68 13.19 9.33 -14.09
CA GLU A 68 12.61 8.00 -14.01
C GLU A 68 11.47 7.97 -12.99
N TYR A 69 11.69 8.56 -11.80
CA TYR A 69 10.68 8.67 -10.76
C TYR A 69 9.38 9.33 -11.27
N ASN A 70 9.50 10.49 -11.93
CA ASN A 70 8.35 11.22 -12.46
C ASN A 70 7.66 10.46 -13.60
N ALA A 71 8.43 9.74 -14.43
CA ALA A 71 7.86 8.88 -15.47
C ALA A 71 7.03 7.74 -14.88
N VAL A 72 7.47 7.13 -13.78
CA VAL A 72 6.71 6.09 -13.07
C VAL A 72 5.45 6.67 -12.43
N VAL A 73 5.57 7.78 -11.70
CA VAL A 73 4.44 8.45 -11.02
C VAL A 73 3.35 8.85 -12.04
N SER A 74 3.73 9.43 -13.17
CA SER A 74 2.79 9.83 -14.22
C SER A 74 2.06 8.63 -14.85
N ARG A 75 2.75 7.51 -15.09
CA ARG A 75 2.14 6.26 -15.57
C ARG A 75 1.15 5.69 -14.56
N ILE A 76 1.51 5.70 -13.28
CA ILE A 76 0.63 5.24 -12.20
C ILE A 76 -0.64 6.11 -12.15
N ALA A 77 -0.47 7.44 -12.20
CA ALA A 77 -1.57 8.39 -12.16
C ALA A 77 -2.52 8.22 -13.35
N LYS A 78 -2.00 8.05 -14.57
CA LYS A 78 -2.81 7.81 -15.78
C LYS A 78 -3.70 6.57 -15.65
N ASN A 79 -3.14 5.49 -15.10
CA ASN A 79 -3.82 4.20 -14.96
C ASN A 79 -4.67 4.11 -13.68
N ARG A 80 -4.73 5.16 -12.86
CA ARG A 80 -5.48 5.16 -11.59
C ARG A 80 -6.99 5.15 -11.83
N LEU A 81 -7.47 6.04 -12.69
CA LEU A 81 -8.91 6.18 -12.99
C LEU A 81 -9.48 4.91 -13.64
N GLU A 82 -8.72 4.28 -14.54
CA GLU A 82 -9.12 3.02 -15.18
C GLU A 82 -9.19 1.88 -14.17
N ARG A 83 -8.21 1.80 -13.25
CA ARG A 83 -8.19 0.80 -12.17
C ARG A 83 -9.33 1.00 -11.17
N GLU A 84 -9.61 2.23 -10.77
CA GLU A 84 -10.71 2.55 -9.85
C GLU A 84 -12.07 2.14 -10.44
N LYS A 85 -12.32 2.49 -11.71
CA LYS A 85 -13.53 2.06 -12.43
C LYS A 85 -13.64 0.53 -12.53
N TYR A 86 -12.52 -0.15 -12.79
CA TYR A 86 -12.51 -1.61 -12.88
C TYR A 86 -12.83 -2.26 -11.52
N VAL A 87 -12.19 -1.80 -10.44
CA VAL A 87 -12.46 -2.29 -9.07
C VAL A 87 -13.91 -2.02 -8.68
N GLU A 88 -14.45 -0.85 -8.99
CA GLU A 88 -15.86 -0.50 -8.74
C GLU A 88 -16.83 -1.39 -9.54
N SER A 89 -16.48 -1.73 -10.79
CA SER A 89 -17.26 -2.66 -11.60
C SER A 89 -17.27 -4.09 -11.03
N ILE A 90 -16.18 -4.52 -10.38
CA ILE A 90 -16.13 -5.83 -9.71
C ILE A 90 -16.93 -5.78 -8.41
N ASN A 91 -16.74 -4.73 -7.60
CA ASN A 91 -17.47 -4.57 -6.34
C ASN A 91 -18.98 -4.52 -6.57
N SER A 92 -19.44 -3.77 -7.57
CA SER A 92 -20.87 -3.71 -7.91
C SER A 92 -21.43 -5.07 -8.35
N LYS A 93 -20.70 -5.82 -9.20
CA LYS A 93 -21.11 -7.19 -9.59
C LYS A 93 -21.17 -8.13 -8.39
N LEU A 94 -20.18 -8.08 -7.50
CA LEU A 94 -20.16 -8.88 -6.29
C LEU A 94 -21.34 -8.53 -5.39
N LEU A 95 -21.60 -7.24 -5.14
CA LEU A 95 -22.72 -6.78 -4.31
C LEU A 95 -24.08 -7.22 -4.86
N ILE A 96 -24.28 -7.15 -6.18
CA ILE A 96 -25.50 -7.66 -6.83
C ILE A 96 -25.64 -9.16 -6.61
N HIS A 97 -24.55 -9.92 -6.79
CA HIS A 97 -24.55 -11.37 -6.61
C HIS A 97 -24.81 -11.77 -5.15
N TYR A 98 -24.18 -11.11 -4.17
CA TYR A 98 -24.45 -11.34 -2.76
C TYR A 98 -25.90 -10.98 -2.42
N SER A 99 -26.41 -9.84 -2.90
CA SER A 99 -27.79 -9.40 -2.65
C SER A 99 -28.83 -10.38 -3.22
N SER A 100 -28.62 -10.90 -4.44
CA SER A 100 -29.50 -11.90 -5.03
C SER A 100 -29.44 -13.23 -4.27
N LEU A 101 -28.26 -13.63 -3.79
CA LEU A 101 -28.09 -14.79 -2.92
C LEU A 101 -28.86 -14.62 -1.62
N TYR A 102 -28.67 -13.50 -0.90
CA TYR A 102 -29.37 -13.18 0.34
C TYR A 102 -30.89 -13.14 0.15
N PHE A 103 -31.38 -12.57 -0.96
CA PHE A 103 -32.81 -12.58 -1.29
C PHE A 103 -33.36 -14.00 -1.51
N LEU A 104 -32.60 -14.86 -2.20
CA LEU A 104 -32.99 -16.26 -2.42
C LEU A 104 -33.05 -17.05 -1.11
N TYR A 105 -32.07 -16.86 -0.21
CA TYR A 105 -32.05 -17.48 1.11
C TYR A 105 -33.16 -16.98 2.03
N ALA A 106 -33.45 -15.68 2.01
CA ALA A 106 -34.51 -15.07 2.80
C ALA A 106 -35.90 -15.55 2.34
N THR A 107 -36.12 -15.63 1.03
CA THR A 107 -37.39 -16.12 0.45
C THR A 107 -37.57 -17.62 0.65
N HIS A 108 -36.52 -18.44 0.51
CA HIS A 108 -36.60 -19.88 0.82
C HIS A 108 -36.86 -20.13 2.31
N SER A 109 -36.14 -19.45 3.21
CA SER A 109 -36.36 -19.60 4.66
C SER A 109 -37.76 -19.13 5.07
N ALA A 110 -38.25 -18.02 4.54
CA ALA A 110 -39.59 -17.52 4.81
C ALA A 110 -40.69 -18.42 4.21
N ALA A 111 -40.47 -18.98 3.02
CA ALA A 111 -41.40 -19.93 2.38
C ALA A 111 -41.52 -21.24 3.18
N ILE A 112 -40.41 -21.74 3.73
CA ILE A 112 -40.41 -22.92 4.61
C ILE A 112 -41.21 -22.62 5.90
N ILE A 113 -40.97 -21.47 6.54
CA ILE A 113 -41.68 -21.06 7.76
C ILE A 113 -43.18 -20.84 7.48
N PHE A 114 -43.53 -20.23 6.35
CA PHE A 114 -44.93 -20.02 5.95
C PHE A 114 -45.63 -21.35 5.67
N TRP A 115 -44.98 -22.29 4.97
CA TRP A 115 -45.51 -23.64 4.72
C TRP A 115 -45.68 -24.47 6.00
N LEU A 116 -44.83 -24.25 7.01
CA LEU A 116 -44.93 -24.87 8.35
C LEU A 116 -46.03 -24.25 9.23
N LEU A 117 -46.45 -23.01 8.96
CA LEU A 117 -47.40 -22.26 9.81
C LEU A 117 -48.82 -22.15 9.23
N THR A 118 -49.05 -22.54 7.97
CA THR A 118 -50.40 -22.66 7.41
C THR A 118 -50.98 -24.05 7.70
N PRO A 119 -52.02 -24.19 8.56
CA PRO A 119 -52.68 -25.46 8.75
C PRO A 119 -53.53 -25.79 7.51
N GLY A 120 -53.36 -27.01 7.00
CA GLY A 120 -54.34 -27.65 6.13
C GLY A 120 -55.59 -28.08 6.91
#